data_AF-A0A936VQ97-F1
#
_entry.id   AF-A0A936VQ97-F1
#
_cell.length_a   1.000
_cell.length_b   1.000
_cell.length_c   1.000
_cell.angle_alpha   90.00
_cell.angle_beta   90.00
_cell.angle_gamma   90.00
#
_symmetry.space_group_name_H-M   'P 1'
#
loop_
_entity.id
_entity.type
_entity.pdbx_description
1 polymer ?
#
loop_
_entity_poly.entity_id
_entity_poly.type
_entity_poly.pdbx_seq_one_letter_code
_entity_poly.pdbx_strand_id
1 'polypeptide(L)'
;MASEAAAPIERWTAKRRVTLVVSILKGETSVAEAARTHGLTVAEVEDWREKFLQGAENALRSRPKDEEAFKDEQIKRLKQKIGDLVLDNDILREALKPYPLDRKTSDA
;
A
#
# COMPACT_ATOMS: atom_id res chain seq x y z
N MET A 1 14.28 -36.63 -20.72
CA MET A 1 14.17 -35.54 -19.73
C MET A 1 13.18 -34.53 -20.27
N ALA A 2 11.92 -34.64 -19.86
CA ALA A 2 10.86 -33.76 -20.35
C ALA A 2 11.15 -32.34 -19.88
N SER A 3 11.25 -31.39 -20.82
CA SER A 3 11.33 -29.98 -20.49
C SER A 3 10.01 -29.57 -19.86
N GLU A 4 10.02 -29.34 -18.56
CA GLU A 4 8.96 -28.63 -17.86
C GLU A 4 8.99 -27.18 -18.34
N ALA A 5 8.27 -26.92 -19.43
CA ALA A 5 7.98 -25.57 -19.87
C ALA A 5 7.09 -24.97 -18.78
N ALA A 6 7.70 -24.26 -17.83
CA ALA A 6 6.99 -23.51 -16.80
C ALA A 6 5.90 -22.68 -17.50
N ALA A 7 4.64 -22.99 -17.16
CA ALA A 7 3.49 -22.32 -17.77
C ALA A 7 3.67 -20.80 -17.66
N PRO A 8 3.32 -20.04 -18.71
CA PRO A 8 3.51 -18.60 -18.71
C PRO A 8 2.84 -17.98 -17.49
N ILE A 9 3.58 -17.15 -16.75
CA ILE A 9 3.09 -16.48 -15.54
C ILE A 9 1.84 -15.67 -15.93
N GLU A 10 0.70 -16.13 -15.45
CA GLU A 10 -0.57 -15.54 -15.78
C GLU A 10 -0.74 -14.21 -15.03
N ARG A 11 -0.62 -13.09 -15.74
CA ARG A 11 -0.66 -11.76 -15.11
C ARG A 11 -2.09 -11.37 -14.69
N TRP A 12 -2.34 -11.33 -13.39
CA TRP A 12 -3.59 -10.88 -12.81
C TRP A 12 -3.72 -9.35 -12.78
N THR A 13 -4.09 -8.76 -13.92
CA THR A 13 -4.44 -7.34 -14.03
C THR A 13 -5.80 -7.04 -13.36
N ALA A 14 -6.04 -5.78 -12.98
CA ALA A 14 -7.31 -5.36 -12.38
C ALA A 14 -8.52 -5.74 -13.25
N LYS A 15 -8.45 -5.48 -14.56
CA LYS A 15 -9.50 -5.85 -15.52
C LYS A 15 -9.81 -7.35 -15.50
N ARG A 16 -8.78 -8.18 -15.44
CA ARG A 16 -8.95 -9.64 -15.43
C ARG A 16 -9.56 -10.14 -14.12
N ARG A 17 -9.11 -9.61 -12.97
CA ARG A 17 -9.71 -9.93 -11.67
C ARG A 17 -11.18 -9.55 -11.63
N VAL A 18 -11.54 -8.38 -12.17
CA VAL A 18 -12.95 -7.94 -12.30
C VAL A 18 -13.76 -8.93 -13.13
N THR A 19 -13.26 -9.35 -14.30
CA THR A 19 -13.97 -10.35 -15.14
C THR A 19 -14.22 -11.64 -14.38
N LEU A 20 -13.23 -12.15 -13.66
CA LEU A 20 -13.36 -13.38 -12.86
C LEU A 20 -14.35 -13.21 -11.70
N VAL A 21 -14.27 -12.10 -10.96
CA VAL A 21 -15.22 -11.84 -9.86
C VAL A 21 -16.65 -11.71 -10.39
N VAL A 22 -16.85 -11.05 -11.54
CA VAL A 22 -18.17 -10.93 -12.15
C VAL A 22 -18.73 -12.28 -12.59
N SER A 23 -17.93 -13.19 -13.17
CA SER A 23 -18.40 -14.53 -13.51
C SER A 23 -18.79 -15.34 -12.27
N ILE A 24 -18.04 -15.18 -11.16
CA ILE A 24 -18.39 -15.76 -9.86
C ILE A 24 -19.73 -15.21 -9.34
N LEU A 25 -19.94 -13.89 -9.39
CA LEU A 25 -21.18 -13.27 -8.92
C LEU A 25 -22.40 -13.66 -9.77
N LYS A 26 -22.21 -13.93 -11.06
CA LYS A 26 -23.24 -14.47 -11.95
C LYS A 26 -23.52 -15.96 -11.74
N GLY A 27 -22.69 -16.66 -10.95
CA GLY A 27 -22.77 -18.10 -10.76
C GLY A 27 -22.25 -18.93 -11.92
N GLU A 28 -21.53 -18.33 -12.88
CA GLU A 28 -20.93 -19.03 -14.02
C GLU A 28 -19.74 -19.91 -13.60
N THR A 29 -19.09 -19.58 -12.49
CA THR A 29 -18.07 -20.42 -11.85
C THR A 29 -18.10 -20.22 -10.34
N SER A 30 -17.66 -21.22 -9.57
CA SER A 30 -17.51 -21.09 -8.12
C SER A 30 -16.12 -20.56 -7.74
N VAL A 31 -15.98 -19.98 -6.55
CA VAL A 31 -14.67 -19.55 -6.01
C VAL A 31 -13.67 -20.71 -5.99
N ALA A 32 -14.10 -21.90 -5.56
CA ALA A 32 -13.24 -23.07 -5.48
C ALA A 32 -12.81 -23.59 -6.86
N GLU A 33 -13.69 -23.49 -7.86
CA GLU A 33 -13.37 -23.86 -9.24
C GLU A 33 -12.43 -22.85 -9.89
N ALA A 34 -12.72 -21.55 -9.74
CA ALA A 34 -11.85 -20.48 -10.21
C ALA A 34 -10.42 -20.60 -9.65
N ALA A 35 -10.30 -20.88 -8.35
CA ALA A 35 -9.03 -21.11 -7.67
C ALA A 35 -8.24 -22.25 -8.33
N ARG A 36 -8.87 -23.42 -8.51
CA ARG A 36 -8.22 -24.59 -9.15
C ARG A 36 -7.84 -24.33 -10.60
N THR A 37 -8.76 -23.76 -11.39
CA THR A 37 -8.57 -23.54 -12.83
C THR A 37 -7.42 -22.58 -13.13
N HIS A 38 -7.25 -21.57 -12.27
CA HIS A 38 -6.25 -20.52 -12.47
C HIS A 38 -5.00 -20.65 -11.60
N GLY A 39 -4.85 -21.75 -10.85
CA GLY A 39 -3.72 -21.93 -9.93
C GLY A 39 -3.67 -20.87 -8.82
N LEU A 40 -4.82 -20.35 -8.42
CA LEU A 40 -4.98 -19.39 -7.32
C LEU A 40 -5.40 -20.12 -6.05
N THR A 41 -5.19 -19.49 -4.90
CA THR A 41 -5.80 -19.94 -3.66
C THR A 41 -7.25 -19.46 -3.57
N VAL A 42 -8.09 -20.21 -2.86
CA VAL A 42 -9.47 -19.80 -2.55
C VAL A 42 -9.47 -18.43 -1.86
N ALA A 43 -8.55 -18.23 -0.91
CA ALA A 43 -8.42 -16.97 -0.16
C ALA A 43 -8.12 -15.76 -1.06
N GLU A 44 -7.28 -15.90 -2.09
CA GLU A 44 -7.01 -14.81 -3.03
C GLU A 44 -8.25 -14.43 -3.85
N VAL A 45 -9.02 -15.42 -4.30
CA VAL A 45 -10.24 -15.19 -5.07
C VAL A 45 -11.32 -14.57 -4.18
N GLU A 46 -11.46 -15.02 -2.93
CA GLU A 46 -12.36 -14.42 -1.94
C GLU A 46 -11.98 -12.97 -1.61
N ASP A 47 -10.69 -12.69 -1.40
CA ASP A 47 -10.19 -11.33 -1.17
C ASP A 47 -10.53 -10.37 -2.33
N TRP A 48 -10.39 -10.83 -3.58
CA TRP A 48 -10.77 -10.02 -4.74
C TRP A 48 -12.28 -9.78 -4.82
N ARG A 49 -13.08 -10.82 -4.52
CA ARG A 49 -14.54 -10.70 -4.48
C ARG A 49 -14.97 -9.69 -3.43
N GLU A 50 -14.41 -9.77 -2.22
CA GLU A 50 -14.72 -8.86 -1.12
C GLU A 50 -14.33 -7.42 -1.46
N LYS A 51 -13.12 -7.18 -1.96
CA LYS A 51 -12.67 -5.86 -2.41
C LYS A 51 -13.55 -5.27 -3.51
N PHE A 52 -13.98 -6.11 -4.46
CA PHE A 52 -14.90 -5.70 -5.51
C PHE A 52 -16.25 -5.26 -4.93
N LEU A 53 -16.83 -6.04 -4.01
CA LEU A 53 -18.10 -5.71 -3.36
C LEU A 53 -18.01 -4.42 -2.54
N GLN A 54 -16.94 -4.24 -1.75
CA GLN A 54 -16.71 -3.01 -1.00
C GLN A 54 -16.56 -1.78 -1.91
N GLY A 55 -15.82 -1.93 -3.01
CA GLY A 55 -15.66 -0.88 -4.01
C GLY A 55 -16.98 -0.54 -4.70
N ALA A 56 -17.77 -1.54 -5.07
CA ALA A 56 -19.09 -1.37 -5.67
C ALA A 56 -20.07 -0.70 -4.70
N GLU A 57 -20.11 -1.14 -3.44
CA GLU A 57 -20.92 -0.51 -2.39
C GLU A 57 -20.53 0.97 -2.23
N ASN A 58 -19.23 1.27 -2.16
CA ASN A 58 -18.74 2.64 -2.01
C ASN A 58 -19.12 3.52 -3.20
N ALA A 59 -19.04 2.99 -4.43
CA ALA A 59 -19.41 3.70 -5.65
C ALA A 59 -20.92 4.02 -5.73
N LEU A 60 -21.76 3.25 -5.05
CA LEU A 60 -23.21 3.44 -4.99
C LEU A 60 -23.68 4.37 -3.85
N ARG A 61 -22.78 4.79 -2.94
CA ARG A 61 -23.15 5.72 -1.86
C ARG A 61 -23.45 7.11 -2.42
N SER A 62 -24.46 7.79 -1.87
CA SER A 62 -24.75 9.20 -2.20
C SER A 62 -23.56 10.13 -1.95
N ARG A 63 -22.69 9.75 -1.01
CA ARG A 63 -21.39 10.36 -0.77
C ARG A 63 -20.34 9.25 -0.69
N PRO A 64 -19.61 8.95 -1.78
CA PRO A 64 -18.55 7.97 -1.76
C PRO A 64 -17.46 8.33 -0.75
N LYS A 65 -16.93 7.33 -0.05
CA LYS A 65 -15.75 7.51 0.81
C LYS A 65 -14.53 7.62 -0.08
N ASP A 66 -13.80 8.72 0.05
CA ASP A 66 -12.51 8.91 -0.60
C ASP A 66 -11.40 8.44 0.35
N GLU A 67 -11.29 7.12 0.51
CA GLU A 67 -10.31 6.51 1.42
C GLU A 67 -8.88 6.77 0.97
N GLU A 68 -8.65 6.93 -0.33
CA GLU A 68 -7.35 7.26 -0.88
C GLU A 68 -6.96 8.70 -0.55
N ALA A 69 -7.87 9.66 -0.77
CA ALA A 69 -7.62 11.04 -0.33
C ALA A 69 -7.43 11.16 1.19
N PHE A 70 -8.17 10.39 1.99
CA PHE A 70 -7.98 10.35 3.43
C PHE A 70 -6.58 9.83 3.82
N LYS A 71 -6.12 8.75 3.18
CA LYS A 71 -4.76 8.21 3.39
C LYS A 71 -3.70 9.21 2.96
N ASP A 72 -3.86 9.86 1.81
CA ASP A 72 -2.93 10.86 1.31
C ASP A 72 -2.82 12.06 2.24
N GLU A 73 -3.94 12.51 2.80
CA GLU A 73 -3.93 13.59 3.78
C GLU A 73 -3.27 13.17 5.10
N GLN A 74 -3.49 11.95 5.58
CA GLN A 74 -2.76 11.42 6.73
C GLN A 74 -1.26 11.34 6.45
N ILE A 75 -0.85 10.84 5.28
CA ILE A 75 0.56 10.78 4.86
C ILE A 75 1.17 12.18 4.86
N LYS A 76 0.46 13.17 4.32
CA LYS A 76 0.92 14.56 4.30
C LYS A 76 1.15 15.10 5.72
N ARG A 77 0.19 14.89 6.63
CA ARG A 77 0.30 15.32 8.03
C ARG A 77 1.47 14.64 8.75
N LEU A 78 1.64 13.35 8.54
CA LEU A 78 2.75 12.58 9.14
C LEU A 78 4.11 13.06 8.60
N LYS A 79 4.24 13.27 7.29
CA LYS A 79 5.47 13.81 6.68
C LYS A 79 5.81 15.19 7.23
N GLN A 80 4.82 16.07 7.40
CA GLN A 80 5.04 17.38 8.02
C GLN A 80 5.57 17.23 9.45
N LYS A 81 4.94 16.38 10.27
CA LYS A 81 5.38 16.18 11.66
C LYS A 81 6.80 15.62 11.74
N ILE A 82 7.18 14.72 10.83
CA ILE A 82 8.55 14.22 10.72
C ILE A 82 9.51 15.36 10.38
N GLY A 83 9.16 16.23 9.43
CA GLY A 83 9.97 17.40 9.08
C GLY A 83 10.20 18.34 10.26
N ASP A 84 9.14 18.65 11.02
CA ASP A 84 9.23 19.47 12.24
C ASP A 84 10.18 18.83 13.27
N LEU A 85 10.04 17.52 13.51
CA LEU A 85 10.89 16.79 14.45
C LEU A 85 12.35 16.69 14.00
N VAL A 86 12.61 16.58 12.69
CA VAL A 86 13.97 16.60 12.14
C VAL A 86 14.61 17.96 12.37
N LEU A 87 13.89 19.05 12.09
CA LEU A 87 14.38 20.41 12.34
C LEU A 87 14.69 20.62 13.83
N ASP A 88 13.79 20.23 14.72
CA ASP A 88 14.01 20.30 16.17
C ASP A 88 15.27 19.50 16.58
N ASN A 89 15.45 18.30 16.00
CA ASN A 89 16.63 17.48 16.30
C ASN A 89 17.92 18.14 15.81
N ASP A 90 17.91 18.73 14.62
CA ASP A 90 19.08 19.42 14.07
C ASP A 90 19.45 20.65 14.93
N ILE A 91 18.46 21.43 15.37
CA ILE A 91 18.66 22.55 16.29
C ILE A 91 19.26 22.07 17.61
N LEU A 92 18.70 21.00 18.20
CA LEU A 92 19.20 20.45 19.46
C LEU A 92 20.62 19.90 19.32
N ARG A 93 20.92 19.23 18.21
CA ARG A 93 22.27 18.74 17.90
C ARG A 93 23.27 19.88 17.75
N GLU A 94 22.87 20.96 17.07
CA GLU A 94 23.71 22.15 16.94
C GLU A 94 23.99 22.80 18.30
N ALA A 95 22.96 22.96 19.13
CA ALA A 95 23.10 23.53 20.47
C ALA A 95 23.98 22.68 21.41
N LEU A 96 24.00 21.36 21.21
CA LEU A 96 24.84 20.43 21.96
C LEU A 96 26.29 20.35 21.46
N LYS A 97 26.63 20.97 20.32
CA LYS A 97 28.02 20.98 19.87
C LYS A 97 28.87 21.75 20.89
N PRO A 98 29.96 21.15 21.41
CA PRO A 98 30.85 21.86 22.32
C PRO A 98 31.42 23.08 21.59
N TYR A 99 31.13 24.26 22.12
CA TYR A 99 31.74 25.49 21.64
C TYR A 99 33.26 25.37 21.87
N PRO A 100 34.11 25.47 20.83
CA PRO A 100 35.54 25.48 21.04
C PRO A 100 35.87 26.76 21.82
N LEU A 101 36.10 26.63 23.12
CA LEU A 101 36.77 27.66 23.90
C LEU A 101 38.26 27.59 23.60
N ASP A 102 38.67 27.89 22.36
CA ASP A 102 40.06 28.27 22.09
C ASP A 102 40.25 29.75 22.44
N ARG A 103 39.87 30.12 23.67
CA ARG A 103 40.52 31.27 24.30
C ARG A 103 41.97 30.85 24.52
N LYS A 104 42.82 31.15 23.54
CA LYS A 104 44.22 31.39 23.83
C LYS A 104 44.22 32.37 24.99
N THR A 105 44.63 31.90 26.16
CA THR A 105 45.20 32.76 27.19
C THR A 105 46.47 33.35 26.59
N SER A 106 46.30 34.32 25.69
CA SER A 106 47.26 35.41 25.56
C SER A 106 46.95 36.31 26.75
N ASP A 107 47.76 36.21 27.78
CA ASP A 107 48.54 37.35 28.24
C ASP A 107 49.28 37.02 29.54
N ALA A 108 50.49 37.60 29.60
CA ALA A 108 51.46 37.72 30.70
C ALA A 108 52.34 36.50 31.02
#